data_AF-A0AAN9GA04-F1
#
_entry.id   AF-A0AAN9GA04-F1
#
_cell.length_a   1.000
_cell.length_b   1.000
_cell.length_c   1.000
_cell.angle_alpha   90.00
_cell.angle_beta   90.00
_cell.angle_gamma   90.00
#
_symmetry.space_group_name_H-M   'P 1'
#
loop_
_entity.id
_entity.type
_entity.pdbx_description
1 polymer ?
#
loop_
_entity_poly.entity_id
_entity_poly.type
_entity_poly.pdbx_seq_one_letter_code
_entity_poly.pdbx_strand_id
1 'polypeptide(L)'
;MMKVSLLQPFLLALAVVHVAHGYPNGPPVKACTSMYPSGHKVDAQTSDPPYELLVSSNTVQLGQDVTVTLKMKTDHDPAYPYFEGVFVQARMANCMSDLPIGTFSVPENDPFLRVMDCHADRPMSAVSHKNHTHQTEKMFTWTAPTSEPGRIYFRATVVKNTETFWTNVYSPYLEDDTDDSNVPGKYCEVQSTVGSASSLAAVTSLVVAAVITSLQLF
;
A
#
# COMPACT_ATOMS: atom_id res chain seq x y z
N MET A 1 57.55 -31.22 12.04
CA MET A 1 56.82 -31.77 10.89
C MET A 1 55.33 -31.76 11.22
N MET A 2 54.60 -30.80 10.64
CA MET A 2 53.16 -30.60 10.78
C MET A 2 52.36 -31.76 10.17
N LYS A 3 51.35 -32.25 10.88
CA LYS A 3 50.17 -32.86 10.27
C LYS A 3 48.96 -32.10 10.76
N VAL A 4 48.65 -31.00 10.07
CA VAL A 4 47.37 -30.31 10.17
C VAL A 4 46.34 -31.27 9.57
N SER A 5 45.52 -31.90 10.42
CA SER A 5 44.40 -32.71 9.96
C SER A 5 43.33 -31.78 9.39
N LEU A 6 43.31 -31.65 8.06
CA LEU A 6 42.46 -30.76 7.27
C LEU A 6 41.03 -31.30 7.08
N LEU A 7 40.42 -31.89 8.11
CA LEU A 7 39.10 -32.51 7.98
C LEU A 7 38.21 -32.31 9.21
N GLN A 8 37.99 -31.05 9.64
CA GLN A 8 36.73 -30.64 10.26
C GLN A 8 36.68 -29.13 10.56
N PRO A 9 36.38 -28.29 9.56
CA PRO A 9 35.51 -27.15 9.80
C PRO A 9 34.31 -27.21 8.85
N PHE A 10 33.81 -28.41 8.52
CA PHE A 10 32.67 -28.58 7.60
C PHE A 10 31.31 -28.64 8.30
N LEU A 11 31.27 -28.40 9.61
CA LEU A 11 30.06 -28.53 10.44
C LEU A 11 29.63 -27.18 11.06
N LEU A 12 29.99 -26.05 10.45
CA LEU A 12 29.56 -24.73 10.90
C LEU A 12 29.02 -23.84 9.76
N ALA A 13 28.23 -24.43 8.88
CA ALA A 13 27.39 -23.68 7.95
C ALA A 13 25.98 -24.29 8.00
N LEU A 14 25.36 -24.26 9.18
CA LEU A 14 23.91 -24.42 9.27
C LEU A 14 23.31 -23.17 8.61
N ALA A 15 23.13 -23.24 7.30
CA ALA A 15 22.43 -22.24 6.53
C ALA A 15 21.05 -22.08 7.18
N VAL A 16 20.87 -21.00 7.94
CA VAL A 16 19.56 -20.61 8.45
C VAL A 16 18.78 -20.14 7.23
N VAL A 17 18.20 -21.12 6.52
CA VAL A 17 17.16 -20.86 5.53
C VAL A 17 16.00 -20.33 6.35
N HIS A 18 15.94 -19.00 6.50
CA HIS A 18 14.74 -18.33 6.95
C HIS A 18 13.68 -18.57 5.87
N VAL A 19 12.93 -19.66 6.02
CA VAL A 19 11.68 -19.84 5.31
C VAL A 19 10.78 -18.74 5.83
N ALA A 20 10.71 -17.64 5.08
CA ALA A 20 9.76 -16.58 5.33
C ALA A 20 8.39 -17.18 5.05
N HIS A 21 7.73 -17.70 6.09
CA HIS A 21 6.34 -18.09 6.02
C HIS A 21 5.54 -16.84 5.68
N GLY A 22 5.09 -16.74 4.42
CA GLY A 22 4.10 -15.77 4.02
C GLY A 22 2.83 -16.09 4.80
N TYR A 23 2.56 -15.33 5.86
CA TYR A 23 1.32 -15.51 6.60
C TYR A 23 0.15 -15.15 5.68
N PRO A 24 -0.93 -15.92 5.69
CA PRO A 24 -2.13 -15.65 4.88
C PRO A 24 -2.90 -14.40 5.33
N ASN A 25 -2.29 -13.59 6.18
CA ASN A 25 -2.88 -12.43 6.83
C ASN A 25 -2.62 -11.18 5.99
N GLY A 26 -3.43 -10.14 6.23
CA GLY A 26 -3.27 -8.82 5.66
C GLY A 26 -1.86 -8.21 5.82
N PRO A 27 -1.59 -7.12 5.09
CA PRO A 27 -0.27 -6.51 5.06
C PRO A 27 0.16 -6.00 6.44
N PRO A 28 1.49 -5.89 6.70
CA PRO A 28 1.99 -5.28 7.92
C PRO A 28 1.76 -3.75 7.90
N VAL A 29 1.71 -3.12 9.08
CA VAL A 29 1.53 -1.66 9.23
C VAL A 29 2.53 -0.84 8.40
N LYS A 30 3.77 -1.32 8.23
CA LYS A 30 4.79 -0.64 7.39
C LYS A 30 4.39 -0.50 5.91
N ALA A 31 3.41 -1.25 5.43
CA ALA A 31 2.91 -1.14 4.07
C ALA A 31 1.90 0.02 3.91
N CYS A 32 1.50 0.70 4.98
CA CYS A 32 0.44 1.70 4.93
C CYS A 32 0.72 2.88 4.00
N THR A 33 1.97 3.30 3.86
CA THR A 33 2.33 4.42 2.97
C THR A 33 2.41 3.96 1.52
N SER A 34 3.23 2.94 1.23
CA SER A 34 3.43 2.47 -0.15
C SER A 34 2.22 1.72 -0.71
N MET A 35 1.44 1.09 0.17
CA MET A 35 0.43 0.07 -0.15
C MET A 35 0.96 -1.07 -1.03
N TYR A 36 2.29 -1.22 -1.14
CA TYR A 36 2.93 -2.18 -2.01
C TYR A 36 3.27 -3.46 -1.21
N PRO A 37 2.90 -4.65 -1.71
CA PRO A 37 3.09 -5.91 -1.00
C PRO A 37 4.54 -6.41 -1.17
N SER A 38 5.51 -5.66 -0.62
CA SER A 38 6.96 -5.91 -0.75
C SER A 38 7.41 -7.33 -0.36
N GLY A 39 6.65 -8.03 0.48
CA GLY A 39 6.91 -9.43 0.82
C GLY A 39 6.75 -10.41 -0.34
N HIS A 40 6.02 -10.03 -1.40
CA HIS A 40 5.82 -10.84 -2.60
C HIS A 40 7.03 -10.82 -3.54
N LYS A 41 7.91 -9.80 -3.44
CA LYS A 41 9.16 -9.70 -4.20
C LYS A 41 8.99 -9.80 -5.73
N VAL A 42 7.83 -9.40 -6.24
CA VAL A 42 7.55 -9.28 -7.68
C VAL A 42 6.93 -7.91 -7.94
N ASP A 43 7.05 -7.43 -9.17
CA ASP A 43 6.44 -6.17 -9.59
C ASP A 43 4.90 -6.30 -9.68
N ALA A 44 4.22 -5.17 -9.51
CA ALA A 44 2.80 -5.06 -9.78
C ALA A 44 2.52 -5.26 -11.27
N GLN A 45 1.36 -5.81 -11.58
CA GLN A 45 0.89 -5.90 -12.95
C GLN A 45 0.66 -4.50 -13.54
N THR A 46 1.06 -4.31 -14.80
CA THR A 46 0.91 -3.04 -15.52
C THR A 46 -0.35 -2.99 -16.38
N SER A 47 -1.05 -4.12 -16.52
CA SER A 47 -2.33 -4.20 -17.23
C SER A 47 -3.43 -3.45 -16.46
N ASP A 48 -4.55 -3.17 -17.15
CA ASP A 48 -5.75 -2.67 -16.48
C ASP A 48 -6.22 -3.71 -15.43
N PRO A 49 -6.40 -3.31 -14.15
CA PRO A 49 -6.84 -4.25 -13.12
C PRO A 49 -8.23 -4.83 -13.46
N PRO A 50 -8.47 -6.14 -13.25
CA PRO A 50 -9.77 -6.78 -13.43
C PRO A 50 -10.77 -6.44 -12.30
N TYR A 51 -10.46 -5.44 -11.48
CA TYR A 51 -11.19 -5.06 -10.27
C TYR A 51 -11.56 -3.58 -10.32
N GLU A 52 -12.61 -3.20 -9.61
CA GLU A 52 -13.07 -1.82 -9.49
C GLU A 52 -13.51 -1.49 -8.06
N LEU A 53 -13.35 -0.21 -7.70
CA LEU A 53 -13.91 0.37 -6.49
C LEU A 53 -15.09 1.27 -6.87
N LEU A 54 -16.27 0.90 -6.38
CA LEU A 54 -17.48 1.69 -6.51
C LEU A 54 -17.80 2.38 -5.19
N VAL A 55 -18.42 3.56 -5.29
CA VAL A 55 -18.78 4.40 -4.15
C VAL A 55 -20.27 4.73 -4.22
N SER A 56 -20.93 4.78 -3.07
CA SER A 56 -22.36 5.12 -2.99
C SER A 56 -22.63 6.62 -3.15
N SER A 57 -21.60 7.46 -3.09
CA SER A 57 -21.66 8.92 -3.23
C SER A 57 -20.44 9.39 -4.00
N ASN A 58 -20.62 10.41 -4.85
CA ASN A 58 -19.54 11.16 -5.50
C ASN A 58 -19.25 12.50 -4.80
N THR A 59 -19.91 12.78 -3.68
CA THR A 59 -19.62 13.92 -2.81
C THR A 59 -19.24 13.44 -1.42
N VAL A 60 -18.48 14.27 -0.71
CA VAL A 60 -18.08 14.08 0.69
C VAL A 60 -18.56 15.25 1.55
N GLN A 61 -19.22 14.91 2.66
CA GLN A 61 -19.58 15.83 3.73
C GLN A 61 -18.94 15.37 5.04
N LEU A 62 -18.74 16.29 5.99
CA LEU A 62 -18.14 15.97 7.29
C LEU A 62 -18.97 14.89 8.02
N GLY A 63 -18.29 13.83 8.47
CA GLY A 63 -18.93 12.71 9.17
C GLY A 63 -19.85 11.84 8.30
N GLN A 64 -19.89 12.05 6.98
CA GLN A 64 -20.70 11.25 6.07
C GLN A 64 -20.18 9.80 6.00
N ASP A 65 -21.10 8.85 6.03
CA ASP A 65 -20.82 7.46 5.69
C ASP A 65 -20.97 7.22 4.19
N VAL A 66 -19.96 6.60 3.60
CA VAL A 66 -19.89 6.19 2.20
C VAL A 66 -19.68 4.68 2.16
N THR A 67 -20.57 3.97 1.48
CA THR A 67 -20.36 2.56 1.18
C THR A 67 -19.41 2.43 0.00
N VAL A 68 -18.34 1.66 0.20
CA VAL A 68 -17.34 1.35 -0.81
C VAL A 68 -17.44 -0.13 -1.15
N THR A 69 -17.54 -0.44 -2.44
CA THR A 69 -17.63 -1.80 -2.96
C THR A 69 -16.39 -2.09 -3.79
N LEU A 70 -15.57 -3.05 -3.35
CA LEU A 70 -14.53 -3.67 -4.18
C LEU A 70 -15.12 -4.90 -4.87
N LYS A 71 -15.07 -4.96 -6.19
CA LYS A 71 -15.58 -6.11 -6.95
C LYS A 71 -14.77 -6.40 -8.20
N MET A 72 -14.97 -7.59 -8.76
CA MET A 72 -14.60 -7.90 -10.14
C MET A 72 -15.33 -6.97 -11.12
N LYS A 73 -14.62 -6.45 -12.13
CA LYS A 73 -15.24 -5.78 -13.28
C LYS A 73 -16.14 -6.75 -14.03
N THR A 74 -17.19 -6.24 -14.69
CA THR A 74 -18.12 -7.10 -15.43
C THR A 74 -17.44 -7.76 -16.65
N ASP A 75 -16.51 -7.07 -17.29
CA ASP A 75 -15.72 -7.48 -18.45
C ASP A 75 -14.31 -7.96 -18.09
N HIS A 76 -14.10 -8.42 -16.85
CA HIS A 76 -12.80 -8.92 -16.39
C HIS A 76 -12.30 -10.11 -17.22
N ASP A 77 -10.99 -10.24 -17.32
CA ASP A 77 -10.35 -11.42 -17.89
C ASP A 77 -10.71 -12.67 -17.04
N PRO A 78 -11.34 -13.71 -17.62
CA PRO A 78 -11.74 -14.91 -16.91
C PRO A 78 -10.57 -15.70 -16.29
N ALA A 79 -9.32 -15.38 -16.66
CA ALA A 79 -8.13 -15.89 -15.98
C ALA A 79 -8.00 -15.40 -14.52
N TYR A 80 -8.69 -14.32 -14.15
CA TYR A 80 -8.65 -13.72 -12.81
C TYR A 80 -10.05 -13.68 -12.17
N PRO A 81 -10.72 -14.81 -11.89
CA PRO A 81 -12.13 -14.80 -11.49
C PRO A 81 -12.40 -14.41 -10.03
N TYR A 82 -11.36 -14.05 -9.27
CA TYR A 82 -11.44 -13.68 -7.85
C TYR A 82 -10.19 -12.89 -7.42
N PHE A 83 -10.22 -12.39 -6.19
CA PHE A 83 -9.05 -11.92 -5.46
C PHE A 83 -8.88 -12.68 -4.13
N GLU A 84 -7.65 -12.74 -3.63
CA GLU A 84 -7.25 -13.37 -2.37
C GLU A 84 -6.83 -12.36 -1.32
N GLY A 85 -6.39 -11.17 -1.75
CA GLY A 85 -5.92 -10.13 -0.84
C GLY A 85 -6.40 -8.75 -1.24
N VAL A 86 -6.72 -7.94 -0.24
CA VAL A 86 -7.06 -6.53 -0.40
C VAL A 86 -6.32 -5.68 0.62
N PHE A 87 -5.98 -4.46 0.21
CA PHE A 87 -5.62 -3.37 1.10
C PHE A 87 -6.16 -2.04 0.56
N VAL A 88 -7.04 -1.36 1.30
CA VAL A 88 -7.75 -0.13 0.87
C VAL A 88 -7.53 1.02 1.83
N GLN A 89 -7.36 2.23 1.29
CA GLN A 89 -7.34 3.49 2.03
C GLN A 89 -8.05 4.59 1.24
N ALA A 90 -8.55 5.61 1.94
CA ALA A 90 -8.93 6.88 1.33
C ALA A 90 -7.73 7.84 1.39
N ARG A 91 -7.53 8.62 0.32
CA ARG A 91 -6.41 9.56 0.13
C ARG A 91 -6.92 10.90 -0.41
N MET A 92 -6.27 12.00 -0.04
CA MET A 92 -6.52 13.30 -0.67
C MET A 92 -6.08 13.28 -2.13
N ALA A 93 -6.89 13.86 -3.01
CA ALA A 93 -6.65 13.91 -4.45
C ALA A 93 -5.68 15.03 -4.88
N ASN A 94 -4.67 15.34 -4.07
CA ASN A 94 -3.72 16.44 -4.32
C ASN A 94 -2.24 16.04 -4.21
N CYS A 95 -1.95 14.82 -3.76
CA CYS A 95 -0.59 14.27 -3.64
C CYS A 95 0.36 15.06 -2.75
N MET A 96 -0.19 15.87 -1.85
CA MET A 96 0.58 16.61 -0.86
C MET A 96 0.88 15.76 0.39
N SER A 97 0.19 14.63 0.55
CA SER A 97 0.35 13.74 1.71
C SER A 97 0.04 12.29 1.36
N ASP A 98 0.90 11.39 1.83
CA ASP A 98 0.69 9.94 1.84
C ASP A 98 0.12 9.48 3.19
N LEU A 99 -0.69 10.29 3.88
CA LEU A 99 -1.48 9.86 5.05
C LEU A 99 -2.93 9.52 4.70
N PRO A 100 -3.51 8.45 5.29
CA PRO A 100 -4.89 8.07 5.00
C PRO A 100 -5.86 9.03 5.70
N ILE A 101 -7.06 9.16 5.13
CA ILE A 101 -8.11 10.06 5.63
C ILE A 101 -9.39 9.30 6.01
N GLY A 102 -10.07 9.79 7.03
CA GLY A 102 -11.29 9.19 7.58
C GLY A 102 -11.04 7.84 8.25
N THR A 103 -12.14 7.14 8.54
CA THR A 103 -12.13 5.86 9.24
C THR A 103 -13.00 4.85 8.53
N PHE A 104 -12.62 3.59 8.55
CA PHE A 104 -13.38 2.50 7.97
C PHE A 104 -14.09 1.68 9.04
N SER A 105 -15.19 1.05 8.64
CA SER A 105 -15.82 -0.05 9.35
C SER A 105 -16.15 -1.16 8.36
N VAL A 106 -16.18 -2.40 8.86
CA VAL A 106 -16.53 -3.60 8.08
C VAL A 106 -17.74 -4.27 8.73
N PRO A 107 -18.53 -5.08 7.99
CA PRO A 107 -19.64 -5.81 8.58
C PRO A 107 -19.22 -6.60 9.82
N GLU A 108 -20.09 -6.63 10.83
CA GLU A 108 -19.83 -7.40 12.05
C GLU A 108 -19.58 -8.86 11.68
N ASN A 109 -18.51 -9.44 12.22
CA ASN A 109 -18.09 -10.82 11.94
C ASN A 109 -17.77 -11.13 10.46
N ASP A 110 -17.45 -10.15 9.60
CA ASP A 110 -17.02 -10.42 8.22
C ASP A 110 -15.86 -11.45 8.23
N PRO A 111 -15.95 -12.58 7.51
CA PRO A 111 -14.96 -13.65 7.61
C PRO A 111 -13.63 -13.34 6.90
N PHE A 112 -13.56 -12.32 6.06
CA PHE A 112 -12.42 -12.01 5.19
C PHE A 112 -11.79 -10.65 5.48
N LEU A 113 -12.58 -9.63 5.79
CA LEU A 113 -12.10 -8.27 6.02
C LEU A 113 -11.78 -8.01 7.49
N ARG A 114 -10.93 -7.01 7.70
CA ARG A 114 -10.66 -6.34 8.97
C ARG A 114 -10.23 -4.89 8.72
N VAL A 115 -10.48 -4.04 9.70
CA VAL A 115 -9.87 -2.69 9.74
C VAL A 115 -8.43 -2.78 10.24
N MET A 116 -7.61 -1.80 9.87
CA MET A 116 -6.23 -1.69 10.32
C MET A 116 -5.88 -0.24 10.65
N ASP A 117 -5.08 -0.07 11.70
CA ASP A 117 -4.52 1.21 12.09
C ASP A 117 -3.19 1.41 11.34
N CYS A 118 -3.17 2.40 10.45
CA CYS A 118 -1.99 2.69 9.66
C CYS A 118 -1.06 3.74 10.27
N HIS A 119 -1.58 4.52 11.22
CA HIS A 119 -0.82 5.49 11.97
C HIS A 119 -1.44 5.62 13.37
N ALA A 120 -0.64 6.00 14.36
CA ALA A 120 -1.10 6.09 15.76
C ALA A 120 -2.24 7.12 15.95
N ASP A 121 -2.27 8.17 15.12
CA ASP A 121 -3.32 9.20 15.11
C ASP A 121 -4.40 8.96 14.05
N ARG A 122 -4.29 7.88 13.25
CA ARG A 122 -5.27 7.48 12.21
C ARG A 122 -5.76 6.06 12.49
N PRO A 123 -6.54 5.82 13.55
CA PRO A 123 -7.13 4.52 13.81
C PRO A 123 -8.12 4.15 12.70
N MET A 124 -8.29 2.86 12.45
CA MET A 124 -9.24 2.29 11.48
C MET A 124 -9.12 2.90 10.08
N SER A 125 -7.95 3.42 9.72
CA SER A 125 -7.73 4.21 8.51
C SER A 125 -7.49 3.38 7.24
N ALA A 126 -7.57 2.05 7.35
CA ALA A 126 -7.48 1.15 6.21
C ALA A 126 -8.32 -0.12 6.40
N VAL A 127 -8.68 -0.75 5.28
CA VAL A 127 -9.29 -2.08 5.23
C VAL A 127 -8.30 -3.08 4.65
N SER A 128 -8.22 -4.27 5.24
CA SER A 128 -7.36 -5.36 4.76
C SER A 128 -8.04 -6.72 4.86
N HIS A 129 -7.49 -7.72 4.16
CA HIS A 129 -7.87 -9.11 4.33
C HIS A 129 -7.28 -9.73 5.61
N LYS A 130 -7.91 -10.80 6.12
CA LYS A 130 -7.41 -11.60 7.26
C LYS A 130 -7.19 -13.09 6.93
N ASN A 131 -7.49 -13.49 5.71
CA ASN A 131 -7.18 -14.80 5.12
C ASN A 131 -7.15 -14.67 3.58
N HIS A 132 -6.84 -15.75 2.87
CA HIS A 132 -6.76 -15.82 1.41
C HIS A 132 -7.95 -16.52 0.74
N THR A 133 -9.11 -16.60 1.39
CA THR A 133 -10.30 -17.22 0.76
C THR A 133 -10.70 -16.43 -0.47
N HIS A 134 -11.13 -17.12 -1.54
CA HIS A 134 -11.49 -16.48 -2.80
C HIS A 134 -12.71 -15.58 -2.62
N GLN A 135 -12.56 -14.33 -3.05
CA GLN A 135 -13.63 -13.33 -3.03
C GLN A 135 -13.84 -12.74 -4.42
N THR A 136 -15.09 -12.39 -4.72
CA THR A 136 -15.47 -11.71 -5.96
C THR A 136 -16.01 -10.30 -5.71
N GLU A 137 -16.51 -10.06 -4.50
CA GLU A 137 -17.06 -8.78 -4.07
C GLU A 137 -16.94 -8.63 -2.56
N LYS A 138 -16.63 -7.40 -2.12
CA LYS A 138 -16.61 -6.99 -0.73
C LYS A 138 -17.09 -5.57 -0.57
N MET A 139 -17.86 -5.33 0.50
CA MET A 139 -18.40 -4.03 0.85
C MET A 139 -17.93 -3.64 2.26
N PHE A 140 -17.63 -2.37 2.42
CA PHE A 140 -17.25 -1.77 3.69
C PHE A 140 -17.66 -0.30 3.70
N THR A 141 -17.72 0.29 4.89
CA THR A 141 -18.12 1.69 5.06
C THR A 141 -16.90 2.52 5.38
N TRP A 142 -16.84 3.70 4.78
CA TRP A 142 -15.90 4.75 5.13
C TRP A 142 -16.67 5.95 5.69
N THR A 143 -16.23 6.45 6.84
CA THR A 143 -16.76 7.64 7.49
C THR A 143 -15.78 8.79 7.28
N ALA A 144 -16.29 9.87 6.69
CA ALA A 144 -15.52 11.09 6.46
C ALA A 144 -15.07 11.71 7.79
N PRO A 145 -13.87 12.34 7.83
CA PRO A 145 -13.43 13.06 9.02
C PRO A 145 -14.40 14.20 9.36
N THR A 146 -14.32 14.68 10.60
CA THR A 146 -15.11 15.83 11.08
C THR A 146 -14.46 17.18 10.75
N SER A 147 -13.41 17.18 9.92
CA SER A 147 -12.69 18.36 9.46
C SER A 147 -12.31 18.21 7.99
N GLU A 148 -12.40 19.31 7.24
CA GLU A 148 -12.08 19.50 5.81
C GLU A 148 -11.45 18.27 5.12
N PRO A 149 -12.28 17.37 4.53
CA PRO A 149 -11.76 16.25 3.79
C PRO A 149 -11.12 16.70 2.47
N GLY A 150 -11.64 17.79 1.89
CA GLY A 150 -11.35 18.19 0.52
C GLY A 150 -11.73 17.07 -0.45
N ARG A 151 -11.27 17.19 -1.71
CA ARG A 151 -11.43 16.11 -2.69
C ARG A 151 -10.60 14.88 -2.29
N ILE A 152 -11.26 13.73 -2.22
CA ILE A 152 -10.60 12.45 -1.90
C ILE A 152 -10.88 11.38 -2.96
N TYR A 153 -10.14 10.28 -2.89
CA TYR A 153 -10.45 9.04 -3.60
C TYR A 153 -10.07 7.83 -2.75
N PHE A 154 -10.67 6.69 -3.04
CA PHE A 154 -10.25 5.41 -2.50
C PHE A 154 -9.23 4.77 -3.42
N ARG A 155 -8.14 4.25 -2.85
CA ARG A 155 -7.19 3.40 -3.58
C ARG A 155 -7.08 2.04 -2.93
N ALA A 156 -6.92 1.02 -3.75
CA ALA A 156 -6.71 -0.34 -3.31
C ALA A 156 -5.50 -0.98 -3.99
N THR A 157 -4.85 -1.85 -3.22
CA THR A 157 -4.02 -2.93 -3.74
C THR A 157 -4.81 -4.22 -3.67
N VAL A 158 -4.92 -4.91 -4.80
CA VAL A 158 -5.71 -6.14 -4.95
C VAL A 158 -4.80 -7.24 -5.46
N VAL A 159 -4.80 -8.35 -4.72
CA VAL A 159 -3.89 -9.49 -4.90
C VAL A 159 -4.71 -10.67 -5.40
N LYS A 160 -4.36 -11.20 -6.58
CA LYS A 160 -4.92 -12.45 -7.10
C LYS A 160 -4.26 -13.68 -6.49
N ASN A 161 -2.93 -13.60 -6.33
CA ASN A 161 -2.05 -14.55 -5.65
C ASN A 161 -0.72 -13.85 -5.37
N THR A 162 0.26 -14.54 -4.76
CA THR A 162 1.56 -13.95 -4.39
C THR A 162 2.39 -13.42 -5.56
N GLU A 163 2.10 -13.81 -6.80
CA GLU A 163 2.85 -13.42 -7.99
C GLU A 163 2.08 -12.41 -8.88
N THR A 164 0.81 -12.17 -8.59
CA THR A 164 -0.08 -11.38 -9.45
C THR A 164 -0.94 -10.44 -8.59
N PHE A 165 -0.66 -9.14 -8.69
CA PHE A 165 -1.39 -8.10 -7.98
C PHE A 165 -1.33 -6.75 -8.71
N TRP A 166 -2.26 -5.86 -8.38
CA TRP A 166 -2.34 -4.49 -8.89
C TRP A 166 -2.37 -3.51 -7.73
N THR A 167 -1.66 -2.38 -7.86
CA THR A 167 -1.62 -1.30 -6.84
C THR A 167 -2.39 -0.06 -7.26
N ASN A 168 -2.91 -0.03 -8.49
CA ASN A 168 -3.55 1.10 -9.16
C ASN A 168 -5.08 0.92 -9.31
N VAL A 169 -5.75 0.32 -8.31
CA VAL A 169 -7.22 0.22 -8.30
C VAL A 169 -7.77 1.45 -7.59
N TYR A 170 -8.50 2.31 -8.31
CA TYR A 170 -9.02 3.57 -7.78
C TYR A 170 -10.54 3.63 -7.89
N SER A 171 -11.19 4.31 -6.94
CA SER A 171 -12.55 4.80 -7.12
C SER A 171 -12.56 6.10 -7.92
N PRO A 172 -13.73 6.54 -8.42
CA PRO A 172 -13.95 7.96 -8.74
C PRO A 172 -13.63 8.88 -7.54
N TYR A 173 -13.46 10.17 -7.81
CA TYR A 173 -13.34 11.18 -6.77
C TYR A 173 -14.65 11.34 -6.00
N LEU A 174 -14.51 11.64 -4.71
CA LEU A 174 -15.55 12.28 -3.92
C LEU A 174 -15.20 13.76 -3.81
N GLU A 175 -16.10 14.59 -4.33
CA GLU A 175 -15.96 16.05 -4.33
C GLU A 175 -16.48 16.62 -3.00
N ASP A 176 -15.71 17.54 -2.42
CA ASP A 176 -16.18 18.32 -1.27
C ASP A 176 -16.89 19.56 -1.83
N ASP A 177 -18.21 19.64 -1.62
CA ASP A 177 -19.02 20.76 -2.12
C ASP A 177 -18.61 22.11 -1.51
N THR A 178 -17.83 22.10 -0.41
CA THR A 178 -17.33 23.30 0.25
C THR A 178 -15.93 23.71 -0.20
N ASP A 179 -15.25 22.88 -0.99
CA ASP A 179 -13.90 23.13 -1.49
C ASP A 179 -13.95 23.99 -2.77
N ASP A 180 -13.78 25.30 -2.61
CA ASP A 180 -13.63 26.27 -3.72
C ASP A 180 -12.17 26.30 -4.27
N SER A 181 -11.33 25.35 -3.89
CA SER A 181 -9.99 25.29 -4.46
C SER A 181 -10.05 24.88 -5.92
N ASN A 182 -9.50 25.73 -6.80
CA ASN A 182 -9.40 25.47 -8.24
C ASN A 182 -8.27 24.46 -8.54
N VAL A 183 -8.04 23.49 -7.65
CA VAL A 183 -6.99 22.49 -7.73
C VAL A 183 -7.55 21.26 -8.43
N PRO A 184 -7.02 20.86 -9.60
CA PRO A 184 -7.45 19.64 -10.25
C PRO A 184 -7.10 18.41 -9.42
N GLY A 185 -8.09 17.57 -9.17
CA GLY A 185 -7.92 16.28 -8.52
C GLY A 185 -7.00 15.37 -9.31
N LYS A 186 -6.08 14.73 -8.60
CA LYS A 186 -5.12 13.78 -9.17
C LYS A 186 -5.02 12.52 -8.31
N TYR A 187 -4.98 11.35 -8.97
CA TYR A 187 -4.52 10.10 -8.36
C TYR A 187 -3.00 10.13 -8.18
N CYS A 188 -2.56 9.90 -6.95
CA CYS A 188 -1.15 9.94 -6.60
C CYS A 188 -0.42 8.68 -7.03
N GLU A 189 0.87 8.84 -7.32
CA GLU A 189 1.71 7.75 -7.77
C GLU A 189 1.76 6.62 -6.73
N VAL A 190 1.72 5.39 -7.22
CA VAL A 190 1.79 4.19 -6.39
C VAL A 190 3.09 3.47 -6.71
N GLN A 191 3.69 2.85 -5.68
CA GLN A 191 4.82 1.96 -5.92
C GLN A 191 4.34 0.75 -6.72
N SER A 192 5.02 0.46 -7.83
CA SER A 192 4.73 -0.66 -8.73
C SER A 192 5.88 -1.65 -8.84
N THR A 193 7.11 -1.28 -8.46
CA THR A 193 8.30 -2.12 -8.62
C THR A 193 9.02 -2.45 -7.31
N VAL A 194 9.69 -3.60 -7.31
CA VAL A 194 10.59 -4.03 -6.24
C VAL A 194 11.82 -3.11 -6.23
N GLY A 195 11.85 -2.14 -5.33
CA GLY A 195 13.03 -1.29 -5.12
C GLY A 195 12.88 0.21 -5.41
N SER A 196 11.68 0.69 -5.77
CA SER A 196 11.43 2.14 -5.78
C SER A 196 11.33 2.69 -4.36
N ALA A 197 12.44 3.19 -3.82
CA ALA A 197 12.41 4.22 -2.80
C ALA A 197 11.90 5.51 -3.48
N SER A 198 10.94 6.19 -2.86
CA SER A 198 10.43 7.47 -3.33
C SER A 198 11.58 8.45 -3.59
N SER A 199 11.58 9.06 -4.79
CA SER A 199 12.57 10.04 -5.24
C SER A 199 12.52 11.29 -4.34
N LEU A 200 13.36 11.34 -3.30
CA LEU A 200 13.77 12.60 -2.68
C LEU A 200 14.80 13.25 -3.62
N ALA A 201 14.42 14.37 -4.22
CA ALA A 201 15.27 15.15 -5.11
C ALA A 201 16.65 15.40 -4.49
N ALA A 202 17.69 14.87 -5.13
CA ALA A 202 19.07 15.19 -4.80
C ALA A 202 19.37 16.63 -5.24
N VAL A 203 19.15 17.60 -4.35
CA VAL A 203 19.71 18.94 -4.50
C VAL A 203 21.15 18.88 -4.01
N THR A 204 22.09 18.56 -4.90
CA THR A 204 23.52 18.65 -4.61
C THR A 204 23.94 20.12 -4.58
N SER A 205 24.03 20.68 -3.38
CA SER A 205 24.65 21.99 -3.17
C SER A 205 26.17 21.86 -3.26
N LEU A 206 26.78 22.46 -4.30
CA LEU A 206 28.22 22.71 -4.38
C LEU A 206 28.58 23.91 -3.50
N VAL A 207 29.20 23.71 -2.32
CA VAL A 207 30.08 24.73 -1.69
C VAL A 207 31.14 24.08 -0.77
N VAL A 208 32.41 24.08 -1.24
CA VAL A 208 33.69 24.46 -0.58
C VAL A 208 34.05 23.78 0.77
N ALA A 209 35.23 23.16 1.00
CA ALA A 209 36.55 23.79 0.92
C ALA A 209 37.71 22.77 0.88
N ALA A 210 38.72 23.11 0.08
CA ALA A 210 40.09 22.64 0.22
C ALA A 210 40.66 23.02 1.60
N VAL A 211 41.49 22.15 2.19
CA VAL A 211 42.80 22.43 2.82
C VAL A 211 43.22 21.12 3.49
N ILE A 212 44.12 20.34 2.87
CA ILE A 212 45.19 19.61 3.57
C ILE A 212 46.39 19.51 2.63
N THR A 213 47.20 20.57 2.60
CA THR A 213 48.61 20.47 2.22
C THR A 213 49.46 20.52 3.48
N SER A 214 50.40 19.56 3.55
CA SER A 214 51.67 19.57 4.28
C SER A 214 51.69 19.72 5.82
N LEU A 215 51.96 18.61 6.52
CA LEU A 215 52.87 18.40 7.68
C LEU A 215 52.56 17.00 8.25
N GLN A 216 53.44 16.07 8.65
CA GLN A 216 54.86 16.00 9.05
C GLN A 216 55.38 14.60 8.63
N LEU A 217 56.57 14.41 8.06
CA LEU A 217 57.81 14.02 8.76
C LEU A 217 57.58 13.37 10.14
N PHE A 218 57.47 12.04 10.16
CA PHE A 218 58.44 11.09 10.76
C PHE A 218 58.14 9.69 10.23
#